data_AF-A0A925D7N6-F1
#
_entry.id   AF-A0A925D7N6-F1
#
_cell.length_a   1.000
_cell.length_b   1.000
_cell.length_c   1.000
_cell.angle_alpha   90.00
_cell.angle_beta   90.00
_cell.angle_gamma   90.00
#
_symmetry.space_group_name_H-M   'P 1'
#
loop_
_entity.id
_entity.type
_entity.pdbx_description
1 polymer ?
#
loop_
_entity_poly.entity_id
_entity_poly.type
_entity_poly.pdbx_seq_one_letter_code
_entity_poly.pdbx_strand_id
1 'polypeptide(L)'
;MSKKKKKRPKPSPRRASPAGHPTDGETRQSVAVTVAWMLTLLVTVAAEMIAVPAVIISQANPQPLGEGVTTAHIADLFLFLALVTSLVCVGLVPLVYRVRPIPPPSAIVVAALVAAAVPPITMVLRWLL
;
A
#
# COMPACT_ATOMS: atom_id res chain seq x y z
N MET A 1 -5.46 -42.97 -69.86
CA MET A 1 -6.06 -42.78 -68.52
C MET A 1 -5.09 -41.98 -67.64
N SER A 2 -5.24 -40.66 -67.55
CA SER A 2 -4.34 -39.78 -66.77
C SER A 2 -4.84 -39.59 -65.33
N LYS A 3 -4.04 -40.04 -64.35
CA LYS A 3 -4.31 -39.87 -62.91
C LYS A 3 -4.07 -38.41 -62.50
N LYS A 4 -5.14 -37.62 -62.30
CA LYS A 4 -5.09 -36.27 -61.71
C LYS A 4 -4.55 -36.35 -60.27
N LYS A 5 -3.34 -35.84 -60.03
CA LYS A 5 -2.78 -35.66 -58.68
C LYS A 5 -3.57 -34.58 -57.92
N LYS A 6 -4.27 -35.01 -56.87
CA LYS A 6 -5.04 -34.17 -55.94
C LYS A 6 -4.07 -33.36 -55.06
N LYS A 7 -3.90 -32.06 -55.34
CA LYS A 7 -3.10 -31.15 -54.49
C LYS A 7 -3.75 -31.04 -53.11
N ARG A 8 -3.00 -31.38 -52.06
CA ARG A 8 -3.43 -31.19 -50.66
C ARG A 8 -3.46 -29.70 -50.32
N PRO A 9 -4.50 -29.21 -49.60
CA PRO A 9 -4.59 -27.81 -49.20
C PRO A 9 -3.51 -27.47 -48.18
N LYS A 10 -2.85 -26.31 -48.37
CA LYS A 10 -1.89 -25.74 -47.42
C LYS A 10 -2.61 -25.41 -46.10
N PRO A 11 -2.01 -25.72 -44.93
CA PRO A 11 -2.56 -25.32 -43.64
C PRO A 11 -2.59 -23.78 -43.58
N SER A 12 -3.78 -23.24 -43.40
CA SER A 12 -4.02 -21.82 -43.13
C SER A 12 -3.24 -21.42 -41.87
N PRO A 13 -2.52 -20.28 -41.86
CA PRO A 13 -1.86 -19.80 -40.66
C PRO A 13 -2.91 -19.61 -39.58
N ARG A 14 -2.77 -20.39 -38.51
CA ARG A 14 -3.54 -20.29 -37.26
C ARG A 14 -3.59 -18.82 -36.89
N ARG A 15 -4.78 -18.21 -36.98
CA ARG A 15 -5.05 -16.87 -36.45
C ARG A 15 -4.40 -16.81 -35.07
N ALA A 16 -3.41 -15.93 -34.92
CA ALA A 16 -2.94 -15.54 -33.61
C ALA A 16 -4.19 -15.14 -32.82
N SER A 17 -4.49 -15.90 -31.76
CA SER A 17 -5.46 -15.43 -30.77
C SER A 17 -5.03 -14.01 -30.39
N PRO A 18 -5.97 -13.05 -30.33
CA PRO A 18 -5.63 -11.70 -29.89
C PRO A 18 -4.90 -11.83 -28.55
N ALA A 19 -3.76 -11.16 -28.44
CA ALA A 19 -3.00 -11.10 -27.20
C ALA A 19 -4.00 -10.78 -26.08
N GLY A 20 -4.14 -11.72 -25.13
CA GLY A 20 -5.03 -11.55 -23.99
C GLY A 20 -4.75 -10.21 -23.34
N HIS A 21 -5.82 -9.54 -22.91
CA HIS A 21 -5.70 -8.28 -22.21
C HIS A 21 -4.75 -8.51 -21.02
N PRO A 22 -3.81 -7.61 -20.70
CA PRO A 22 -2.87 -7.81 -19.58
C PRO A 22 -3.56 -8.04 -18.21
N THR A 23 -4.87 -7.83 -18.14
CA THR A 23 -5.76 -8.10 -17.01
C THR A 23 -6.29 -9.55 -16.93
N ASP A 24 -6.11 -10.38 -17.95
CA ASP A 24 -6.72 -11.72 -18.03
C ASP A 24 -6.08 -12.75 -17.07
N GLY A 25 -4.99 -12.38 -16.39
CA GLY A 25 -4.31 -13.21 -15.38
C GLY A 25 -4.30 -12.66 -13.96
N GLU A 26 -4.86 -11.48 -13.70
CA GLU A 26 -4.79 -10.85 -12.39
C GLU A 26 -6.01 -11.20 -11.54
N THR A 27 -5.79 -11.89 -10.41
CA THR A 27 -6.88 -12.31 -9.54
C THR A 27 -7.56 -11.12 -8.87
N ARG A 28 -8.88 -11.16 -8.66
CA ARG A 28 -9.59 -10.10 -7.90
C ARG A 28 -8.99 -9.89 -6.50
N GLN A 29 -8.46 -10.96 -5.92
CA GLN A 29 -7.77 -10.94 -4.63
C GLN A 29 -6.49 -10.11 -4.67
N SER A 30 -5.64 -10.28 -5.69
CA SER A 30 -4.39 -9.51 -5.80
C SER A 30 -4.64 -8.01 -5.98
N VAL A 31 -5.69 -7.65 -6.73
CA VAL A 31 -6.12 -6.26 -6.87
C VAL A 31 -6.61 -5.71 -5.54
N ALA A 32 -7.51 -6.43 -4.84
CA ALA A 32 -8.07 -5.99 -3.57
C ALA A 32 -7.00 -5.77 -2.49
N VAL A 33 -6.05 -6.70 -2.36
CA VAL A 33 -4.93 -6.57 -1.40
C VAL A 33 -4.05 -5.38 -1.74
N THR A 34 -3.76 -5.14 -3.02
CA THR A 34 -2.93 -4.00 -3.44
C THR A 34 -3.64 -2.67 -3.16
N VAL A 35 -4.94 -2.58 -3.43
CA VAL A 35 -5.74 -1.38 -3.12
C VAL A 35 -5.81 -1.17 -1.61
N ALA A 36 -6.05 -2.23 -0.82
CA ALA A 36 -6.06 -2.14 0.64
C ALA A 36 -4.71 -1.64 1.18
N TRP A 37 -3.60 -2.14 0.64
CA TRP A 37 -2.26 -1.67 1.00
C TRP A 37 -2.04 -0.20 0.65
N MET A 38 -2.38 0.22 -0.56
CA MET A 38 -2.23 1.62 -1.00
C MET A 38 -3.12 2.58 -0.18
N LEU A 39 -4.35 2.18 0.14
CA LEU A 39 -5.23 2.96 1.02
C LEU A 39 -4.70 3.03 2.45
N THR A 40 -4.15 1.93 2.97
CA THR A 40 -3.51 1.92 4.29
C THR A 40 -2.32 2.87 4.32
N LEU A 41 -1.48 2.86 3.28
CA LEU A 41 -0.37 3.79 3.14
C LEU A 41 -0.87 5.25 3.14
N LEU A 42 -1.90 5.56 2.35
CA LEU A 42 -2.46 6.91 2.28
C LEU A 42 -3.02 7.36 3.64
N VAL A 43 -3.73 6.49 4.34
CA VAL A 43 -4.26 6.77 5.69
C VAL A 43 -3.12 6.96 6.68
N THR A 44 -2.05 6.18 6.59
CA THR A 44 -0.86 6.31 7.45
C THR A 44 -0.24 7.70 7.27
N VAL A 45 0.01 8.12 6.03
CA VAL A 45 0.56 9.46 5.72
C VAL A 45 -0.40 10.56 6.19
N ALA A 46 -1.70 10.42 5.97
CA ALA A 46 -2.69 11.40 6.44
C ALA A 46 -2.71 11.50 7.97
N ALA A 47 -2.61 10.37 8.67
CA ALA A 47 -2.51 10.33 10.13
C ALA A 47 -1.23 10.99 10.63
N GLU A 48 -0.08 10.76 9.97
CA GLU A 48 1.19 11.41 10.29
C GLU A 48 1.14 12.93 10.15
N MET A 49 0.53 13.42 9.08
CA MET A 49 0.36 14.86 8.82
C MET A 49 -0.45 15.58 9.91
N ILE A 50 -1.25 14.83 10.69
CA ILE A 50 -2.00 15.36 11.84
C ILE A 50 -1.24 15.08 13.15
N ALA A 51 -0.76 13.85 13.33
CA ALA A 51 -0.12 13.39 14.56
C ALA A 51 1.18 14.14 14.85
N VAL A 52 2.08 14.28 13.86
CA VAL A 52 3.39 14.89 14.07
C VAL A 52 3.27 16.37 14.49
N PRO A 53 2.50 17.22 13.79
CA PRO A 53 2.28 18.58 14.25
C PRO A 53 1.57 18.65 15.61
N ALA A 54 0.59 17.77 15.86
CA ALA A 54 -0.11 17.74 17.15
C ALA A 54 0.85 17.44 18.31
N VAL A 55 1.79 16.51 18.13
CA VAL A 55 2.84 16.20 19.11
C VAL A 55 3.71 17.44 19.36
N ILE A 56 4.23 18.06 18.30
CA ILE A 56 5.11 19.24 18.40
C ILE A 56 4.40 20.39 19.12
N ILE A 57 3.16 20.69 18.74
CA ILE A 57 2.36 21.76 19.35
C ILE A 57 2.09 21.44 20.82
N SER A 58 1.76 20.20 21.15
CA SER A 58 1.47 19.80 22.53
C SER A 58 2.68 19.88 23.45
N GLN A 59 3.90 19.65 22.93
CA GLN A 59 5.14 19.82 23.68
C GLN A 59 5.48 21.30 23.91
N ALA A 60 5.23 22.16 22.91
CA ALA A 60 5.54 23.59 23.01
C ALA A 60 4.54 24.37 23.87
N ASN A 61 3.24 24.04 23.78
CA ASN A 61 2.16 24.72 24.50
C ASN A 61 1.01 23.76 24.80
N PRO A 62 1.06 23.00 25.92
CA PRO A 62 -0.04 22.14 26.33
C PRO A 62 -1.24 23.00 26.72
N GLN A 63 -2.31 22.95 25.92
CA GLN A 63 -3.56 23.64 26.20
C GLN A 63 -4.54 22.67 26.87
N PRO A 64 -5.21 23.08 27.96
CA PRO A 64 -6.30 22.32 28.53
C PRO A 64 -7.52 22.37 27.60
N LEU A 65 -8.13 21.22 27.36
CA LEU A 65 -9.35 21.08 26.55
C LEU A 65 -10.58 20.75 27.41
N GLY A 66 -10.41 20.53 28.72
CA GLY A 66 -11.45 20.19 29.70
C GLY A 66 -10.87 19.66 31.01
N GLU A 67 -11.70 19.08 31.87
CA GLU A 67 -11.27 18.45 33.12
C GLU A 67 -10.31 17.28 32.85
N GLY A 68 -9.01 17.51 33.04
CA GLY A 68 -7.97 16.49 32.93
C GLY A 68 -7.51 16.13 31.51
N VAL A 69 -8.17 16.64 30.47
CA VAL A 69 -7.79 16.38 29.07
C VAL A 69 -6.98 17.55 28.52
N THR A 70 -5.81 17.23 27.97
CA THR A 70 -4.92 18.20 27.32
C THR A 70 -4.78 17.87 25.83
N THR A 71 -4.31 18.84 25.04
CA THR A 71 -3.94 18.63 23.64
C THR A 71 -2.95 17.48 23.43
N ALA A 72 -2.14 17.17 24.44
CA ALA A 72 -1.19 16.04 24.42
C ALA A 72 -1.89 14.68 24.27
N HIS A 73 -3.06 14.49 24.90
CA HIS A 73 -3.83 13.25 24.81
C HIS A 73 -4.41 13.03 23.42
N ILE A 74 -4.85 14.10 22.76
CA ILE A 74 -5.30 14.03 21.36
C ILE A 74 -4.12 13.67 20.46
N ALA A 75 -2.97 14.30 20.67
CA ALA A 75 -1.76 13.97 19.93
C ALA A 75 -1.36 12.50 20.13
N ASP A 76 -1.48 11.95 21.34
CA ASP A 76 -1.22 10.52 21.62
C ASP A 76 -2.19 9.60 20.89
N LEU A 77 -3.48 9.94 20.84
CA LEU A 77 -4.47 9.15 20.11
C LEU A 77 -4.17 9.10 18.60
N PHE A 78 -3.85 10.25 17.99
CA PHE A 78 -3.48 10.29 16.57
C PHE A 78 -2.16 9.60 16.29
N LEU A 79 -1.17 9.73 17.18
CA LEU A 79 0.11 9.02 17.06
C LEU A 79 -0.07 7.50 17.19
N PHE A 80 -0.94 7.05 18.10
CA PHE A 80 -1.30 5.64 18.25
C PHE A 80 -2.00 5.11 16.99
N LEU A 81 -2.95 5.87 16.43
CA LEU A 81 -3.60 5.52 15.16
C LEU A 81 -2.59 5.44 14.00
N ALA A 82 -1.66 6.39 13.92
CA ALA A 82 -0.60 6.38 12.92
C ALA A 82 0.31 5.15 13.08
N LEU A 83 0.62 4.75 14.31
CA LEU A 83 1.41 3.55 14.61
C LEU A 83 0.68 2.26 14.22
N VAL A 84 -0.61 2.14 14.53
CA VAL A 84 -1.39 0.95 14.15
C VAL A 84 -1.48 0.84 12.63
N THR A 85 -1.78 1.94 11.94
CA THR A 85 -1.88 1.95 10.48
C THR A 85 -0.54 1.71 9.80
N SER A 86 0.58 2.20 10.36
CA SER A 86 1.93 1.92 9.85
C SER A 86 2.32 0.44 10.00
N LEU A 87 2.01 -0.20 11.13
CA LEU A 87 2.23 -1.63 11.33
C LEU A 87 1.42 -2.48 10.35
N VAL A 88 0.15 -2.12 10.12
CA VAL A 88 -0.69 -2.79 9.12
C VAL A 88 -0.13 -2.57 7.72
N CYS A 89 0.33 -1.36 7.39
CA CYS A 89 0.93 -1.03 6.11
C CYS A 89 2.16 -1.91 5.82
N VAL A 90 3.08 -2.02 6.79
CA VAL A 90 4.28 -2.87 6.69
C VAL A 90 3.89 -4.35 6.62
N GLY A 91 2.91 -4.78 7.42
CA GLY A 91 2.42 -6.16 7.42
C GLY A 91 1.75 -6.58 6.10
N LEU A 92 1.17 -5.63 5.36
CA LEU A 92 0.59 -5.88 4.04
C LEU A 92 1.63 -6.01 2.92
N VAL A 93 2.84 -5.46 3.08
CA VAL A 93 3.92 -5.58 2.09
C VAL A 93 4.20 -7.04 1.71
N PRO A 94 4.52 -7.97 2.63
CA PRO A 94 4.78 -9.37 2.26
C PRO A 94 3.55 -10.04 1.65
N LEU A 95 2.33 -9.61 2.03
CA LEU A 95 1.10 -10.14 1.43
C LEU A 95 0.96 -9.71 -0.04
N VAL A 96 1.23 -8.44 -0.36
CA VAL A 96 1.24 -7.92 -1.74
C VAL A 96 2.25 -8.67 -2.61
N TYR A 97 3.46 -8.92 -2.08
CA TYR A 97 4.47 -9.71 -2.79
C TYR A 97 4.08 -11.18 -3.01
N ARG A 98 3.24 -11.75 -2.14
CA ARG A 98 2.75 -13.13 -2.29
C ARG A 98 1.61 -13.25 -3.31
N VAL A 99 0.71 -12.28 -3.35
CA VAL A 99 -0.50 -12.36 -4.19
C VAL A 99 -0.30 -11.79 -5.58
N ARG A 100 0.63 -10.86 -5.79
CA ARG A 100 0.86 -10.27 -7.11
C ARG A 100 1.88 -11.07 -7.92
N PRO A 101 1.54 -11.48 -9.15
CA PRO A 101 2.51 -12.12 -10.06
C PRO A 101 3.58 -11.14 -10.54
N ILE A 102 3.24 -9.84 -10.63
CA ILE A 102 4.18 -8.77 -10.97
C ILE A 102 4.43 -7.96 -9.69
N PRO A 103 5.68 -7.85 -9.21
CA PRO A 103 5.96 -7.16 -7.96
C PRO A 103 5.63 -5.67 -8.06
N PRO A 104 5.23 -5.02 -6.95
CA PRO A 104 5.04 -3.58 -6.92
C PRO A 104 6.38 -2.85 -7.22
N PRO A 105 6.32 -1.65 -7.83
CA PRO A 105 7.52 -0.82 -8.05
C PRO A 105 8.27 -0.59 -6.74
N SER A 106 9.59 -0.80 -6.74
CA SER A 106 10.43 -0.69 -5.55
C SER A 106 10.34 0.68 -4.88
N ALA A 107 10.21 1.76 -5.67
CA ALA A 107 10.01 3.11 -5.16
C ALA A 107 8.78 3.23 -4.23
N ILE A 108 7.66 2.58 -4.56
CA ILE A 108 6.44 2.64 -3.72
C ILE A 108 6.65 1.84 -2.43
N VAL A 109 7.32 0.70 -2.50
CA VAL A 109 7.63 -0.12 -1.33
C VAL A 109 8.57 0.63 -0.38
N VAL A 110 9.62 1.25 -0.91
CA VAL A 110 10.54 2.08 -0.11
C VAL A 110 9.79 3.25 0.52
N ALA A 111 8.95 3.97 -0.23
CA ALA A 111 8.14 5.06 0.30
C ALA A 111 7.21 4.59 1.43
N ALA A 112 6.58 3.42 1.27
CA ALA A 112 5.71 2.84 2.29
C ALA A 112 6.47 2.49 3.57
N LEU A 113 7.66 1.91 3.45
CA LEU A 113 8.51 1.58 4.60
C LEU A 113 9.02 2.84 5.31
N VAL A 114 9.43 3.87 4.55
CA VAL A 114 9.89 5.15 5.11
C VAL A 114 8.76 5.86 5.84
N ALA A 115 7.58 5.98 5.22
CA ALA A 115 6.40 6.55 5.87
C ALA A 115 6.08 5.76 7.14
N ALA A 116 5.95 4.44 7.04
CA ALA A 116 5.62 3.61 8.20
C ALA A 116 6.65 3.64 9.35
N ALA A 117 7.89 4.06 9.08
CA ALA A 117 8.91 4.25 10.12
C ALA A 117 8.73 5.56 10.91
N VAL A 118 8.02 6.56 10.37
CA VAL A 118 7.83 7.87 11.02
C VAL A 118 7.07 7.76 12.36
N PRO A 119 5.92 7.05 12.47
CA PRO A 119 5.19 6.96 13.73
C PRO A 119 5.98 6.32 14.88
N PRO A 120 6.65 5.14 14.70
CA PRO A 120 7.42 4.57 15.79
C PRO A 120 8.62 5.44 16.17
N ILE A 121 9.30 6.10 15.21
CA ILE A 121 10.38 7.04 15.51
C ILE A 121 9.85 8.22 16.33
N THR A 122 8.73 8.81 15.91
CA THR A 122 8.10 9.95 16.61
C THR A 122 7.67 9.56 18.03
N MET A 123 7.14 8.35 18.21
CA MET A 123 6.76 7.83 19.52
C MET A 123 7.95 7.62 20.44
N VAL A 124 9.06 7.07 19.92
CA VAL A 124 10.30 6.92 20.69
C VAL A 124 10.88 8.28 21.07
N LEU A 125 10.93 9.24 20.14
CA LEU A 125 11.41 10.60 20.41
C LEU A 125 10.57 11.30 21.47
N ARG A 126 9.24 11.18 21.40
CA ARG A 126 8.33 11.75 22.40
C ARG A 126 8.53 11.14 23.79
N TRP A 127 8.95 9.88 23.89
CA TRP A 127 9.20 9.23 25.18
C TRP A 127 10.57 9.60 25.78
N LEU A 128 11.52 10.02 24.94
CA LEU A 128 12.88 10.40 25.36
C LEU A 128 13.02 11.89 25.73
N LEU A 129 12.12 12.75 25.25
CA LEU A 129 12.10 14.21 25.46
C LEU A 129 11.07 14.60 26.52
#